data_AF-A0A9Q1JFL0-F1
#
_entry.id   AF-A0A9Q1JFL0-F1
#
_cell.length_a   1.000
_cell.length_b   1.000
_cell.length_c   1.000
_cell.angle_alpha   90.00
_cell.angle_beta   90.00
_cell.angle_gamma   90.00
#
_symmetry.space_group_name_H-M   'P 1'
#
loop_
_entity.id
_entity.type
_entity.pdbx_description
1 polymer ?
#
loop_
_entity_poly.entity_id
_entity_poly.type
_entity_poly.pdbx_seq_one_letter_code
_entity_poly.pdbx_strand_id
1 'polypeptide(L)'
;MNSISLVVWSVGLFFSYKTSADTKGPLVTLQSGSLRGKYVNVKGVETLVHTYLSVPFAQPPIGPLRLAPPLPVEPWEGERDATQKPLMCLQNRAFVLDLLEKISMHMEVPAVSEDCLYLDIYTPATSTVDSKLPVMVWIHGGGFVMGSSSLQDASPLAAYQDVVVVVIQYRLGILGFFSTGNGHAPGNIGLLDQVAALHWVQKNIHSFGGDPGLVTIFGESAGGVSVSLLGPLSLVLWTVPSSDCTEWNCNDEWSLQSQPLSNGPSNSTCKLHMPHFFFRKTNHIIMVHHTWYKGKPNS
;
A
#
# COMPACT_ATOMS: atom_id res chain seq x y z
N MET A 1 -83.63 -13.11 -23.99
CA MET A 1 -82.47 -13.59 -23.20
C MET A 1 -81.31 -12.66 -23.53
N ASN A 2 -81.05 -11.66 -22.70
CA ASN A 2 -79.97 -10.69 -22.92
C ASN A 2 -78.73 -11.17 -22.15
N SER A 3 -77.64 -11.44 -22.86
CA SER A 3 -76.37 -11.87 -22.28
C SER A 3 -75.49 -10.63 -22.02
N ILE A 4 -75.14 -10.39 -20.75
CA ILE A 4 -74.24 -9.30 -20.35
C ILE A 4 -72.83 -9.88 -20.25
N SER A 5 -71.91 -9.39 -21.08
CA SER A 5 -70.47 -9.69 -20.96
C SER A 5 -69.81 -8.72 -19.99
N LEU A 6 -69.25 -9.26 -18.90
CA LEU A 6 -68.41 -8.54 -17.95
C LEU A 6 -66.95 -8.58 -18.42
N VAL A 7 -66.39 -7.42 -18.76
CA VAL A 7 -64.96 -7.24 -19.04
C VAL A 7 -64.28 -6.82 -17.75
N VAL A 8 -63.42 -7.69 -17.21
CA VAL A 8 -62.62 -7.42 -16.01
C VAL A 8 -61.28 -6.83 -16.44
N TRP A 9 -61.02 -5.58 -16.08
CA TRP A 9 -59.72 -4.93 -16.28
C TRP A 9 -58.81 -5.23 -15.08
N SER A 10 -57.81 -6.07 -15.28
CA SER A 10 -56.74 -6.30 -14.29
C SER A 10 -55.71 -5.17 -14.37
N VAL A 11 -55.71 -4.29 -13.37
CA VAL A 11 -54.67 -3.27 -13.19
C VAL A 11 -53.41 -3.96 -12.67
N GLY A 12 -52.42 -4.16 -13.55
CA GLY A 12 -51.10 -4.64 -13.18
C GLY A 12 -50.33 -3.57 -12.40
N LEU A 13 -50.13 -3.78 -11.11
CA LEU A 13 -49.23 -2.99 -10.26
C LEU A 13 -47.78 -3.32 -10.64
N PHE A 14 -47.17 -2.49 -11.49
CA PHE A 14 -45.72 -2.51 -11.70
C PHE A 14 -45.03 -1.93 -10.47
N PHE A 15 -44.55 -2.80 -9.57
CA PHE A 15 -43.61 -2.40 -8.52
C PHE A 15 -42.27 -2.06 -9.17
N SER A 16 -42.03 -0.77 -9.38
CA SER A 16 -40.72 -0.25 -9.74
C SER A 16 -39.82 -0.39 -8.50
N TYR A 17 -39.01 -1.44 -8.44
CA TYR A 17 -37.95 -1.57 -7.44
C TYR A 17 -36.90 -0.49 -7.74
N LYS A 18 -37.00 0.65 -7.04
CA LYS A 18 -35.87 1.58 -6.96
C LYS A 18 -34.79 0.89 -6.14
N THR A 19 -33.75 0.39 -6.80
CA THR A 19 -32.48 0.08 -6.15
C THR A 19 -31.97 1.37 -5.54
N SER A 20 -32.05 1.49 -4.21
CA SER A 20 -31.40 2.59 -3.51
C SER A 20 -29.91 2.43 -3.73
N ALA A 21 -29.29 3.34 -4.46
CA ALA A 21 -27.84 3.43 -4.52
C ALA A 21 -27.33 3.58 -3.07
N ASP A 22 -26.40 2.72 -2.66
CA ASP A 22 -25.78 2.80 -1.33
C ASP A 22 -25.00 4.12 -1.23
N THR A 23 -25.57 5.08 -0.50
CA THR A 23 -25.00 6.41 -0.31
C THR A 23 -23.82 6.41 0.67
N LYS A 24 -23.52 5.30 1.34
CA LYS A 24 -22.48 5.23 2.38
C LYS A 24 -21.06 5.00 1.84
N GLY A 25 -20.91 4.68 0.55
CA GLY A 25 -19.60 4.35 -0.04
C GLY A 25 -19.34 2.84 -0.11
N PRO A 26 -18.34 2.40 -0.90
CA PRO A 26 -18.12 0.98 -1.15
C PRO A 26 -17.60 0.24 0.11
N LEU A 27 -18.15 -0.94 0.39
CA LEU A 27 -17.69 -1.84 1.47
C LEU A 27 -16.74 -2.91 0.93
N VAL A 28 -15.63 -3.15 1.60
CA VAL A 28 -14.81 -4.35 1.40
C VAL A 28 -14.61 -5.04 2.75
N THR A 29 -14.73 -6.38 2.76
CA THR A 29 -14.49 -7.20 3.95
C THR A 29 -13.17 -7.94 3.79
N LEU A 30 -12.24 -7.75 4.73
CA LEU A 30 -10.98 -8.47 4.82
C LEU A 30 -11.03 -9.47 5.98
N GLN A 31 -10.02 -10.35 6.07
CA GLN A 31 -9.86 -11.23 7.23
C GLN A 31 -9.66 -10.44 8.54
N SER A 32 -9.03 -9.27 8.46
CA SER A 32 -8.79 -8.40 9.62
C SER A 32 -9.98 -7.52 10.00
N GLY A 33 -11.03 -7.45 9.18
CA GLY A 33 -12.21 -6.61 9.42
C GLY A 33 -12.71 -5.90 8.17
N SER A 34 -13.78 -5.12 8.31
CA SER A 34 -14.44 -4.43 7.19
C SER A 34 -13.99 -2.98 7.04
N LEU A 35 -13.92 -2.50 5.80
CA LEU A 35 -13.51 -1.16 5.42
C LEU A 35 -14.59 -0.46 4.59
N ARG A 36 -14.93 0.77 4.99
CA ARG A 36 -15.86 1.65 4.29
C ARG A 36 -15.09 2.72 3.52
N GLY A 37 -15.05 2.59 2.20
CA GLY A 37 -14.39 3.56 1.31
C GLY A 37 -15.32 4.68 0.85
N LYS A 38 -14.87 5.46 -0.13
CA LYS A 38 -15.69 6.48 -0.82
C LYS A 38 -15.55 6.42 -2.34
N TYR A 39 -16.60 6.84 -3.05
CA TYR A 39 -16.61 7.03 -4.49
C TYR A 39 -15.94 8.37 -4.86
N VAL A 40 -15.05 8.36 -5.85
CA VAL A 40 -14.39 9.56 -6.37
C VAL A 40 -14.61 9.66 -7.87
N ASN A 41 -14.98 10.85 -8.35
CA ASN A 41 -15.05 11.18 -9.76
C ASN A 41 -13.69 11.65 -10.27
N VAL A 42 -13.26 11.16 -11.43
CA VAL A 42 -12.06 11.63 -12.12
C VAL A 42 -12.48 12.41 -13.36
N LYS A 43 -11.95 13.63 -13.52
CA LYS A 43 -12.28 14.48 -14.67
C LYS A 43 -11.86 13.76 -15.97
N GLY A 44 -12.79 13.63 -16.90
CA GLY A 44 -12.53 13.04 -18.22
C GLY A 44 -12.61 11.51 -18.28
N VAL A 45 -13.09 10.86 -17.21
CA VAL A 45 -13.40 9.43 -17.17
C VAL A 45 -14.80 9.26 -16.58
N GLU A 46 -15.65 8.44 -17.21
CA GLU A 46 -17.02 8.18 -16.71
C GLU A 46 -17.02 7.22 -15.52
N THR A 47 -16.05 6.31 -15.46
CA THR A 47 -15.91 5.33 -14.38
C THR A 47 -15.49 6.01 -13.08
N LEU A 48 -16.27 5.78 -12.02
CA LEU A 48 -15.90 6.18 -10.66
C LEU A 48 -14.68 5.39 -10.17
N VAL A 49 -13.99 5.92 -9.17
CA VAL A 49 -12.94 5.20 -8.43
C VAL A 49 -13.46 4.89 -7.03
N HIS A 50 -13.32 3.63 -6.61
CA HIS A 50 -13.46 3.25 -5.20
C HIS A 50 -12.14 3.55 -4.50
N THR A 51 -12.18 4.39 -3.48
CA THR A 51 -11.00 4.73 -2.69
C THR A 51 -11.15 4.23 -1.26
N TYR A 52 -10.10 3.60 -0.75
CA TYR A 52 -9.99 3.14 0.64
C TYR A 52 -8.70 3.75 1.19
N LEU A 53 -8.84 4.76 2.01
CA LEU A 53 -7.75 5.57 2.55
C LEU A 53 -7.49 5.20 4.01
N SER A 54 -6.23 5.31 4.46
CA SER A 54 -5.82 4.94 5.83
C SER A 54 -6.10 3.47 6.20
N VAL A 55 -5.87 2.54 5.27
CA VAL A 55 -5.99 1.10 5.53
C VAL A 55 -4.76 0.63 6.32
N PRO A 56 -4.90 0.08 7.55
CA PRO A 56 -3.75 -0.34 8.33
C PRO A 56 -3.13 -1.60 7.71
N PHE A 57 -1.80 -1.62 7.56
CA PHE A 57 -1.08 -2.81 7.11
C PHE A 57 -0.20 -3.44 8.19
N ALA A 58 0.06 -2.72 9.28
CA ALA A 58 0.81 -3.17 10.44
C ALA A 58 0.28 -2.54 11.73
N GLN A 59 0.67 -3.07 12.89
CA GLN A 59 0.38 -2.45 14.17
C GLN A 59 1.06 -1.07 14.30
N PRO A 60 0.45 -0.13 15.04
CA PRO A 60 1.09 1.17 15.32
C PRO A 60 2.48 0.98 15.97
N PRO A 61 3.55 1.52 15.38
CA PRO A 61 4.92 1.30 15.85
C PRO A 61 5.29 2.22 17.03
N ILE A 62 4.44 2.24 18.05
CA ILE A 62 4.54 3.11 19.23
C ILE A 62 5.06 2.36 20.46
N GLY A 63 5.62 3.10 21.42
CA GLY A 63 6.08 2.52 22.69
C GLY A 63 7.14 1.43 22.46
N PRO A 64 6.95 0.19 22.96
CA PRO A 64 7.89 -0.91 22.76
C PRO A 64 8.10 -1.32 21.28
N LEU A 65 7.17 -0.98 20.39
CA LEU A 65 7.28 -1.25 18.96
C LEU A 65 8.09 -0.18 18.21
N ARG A 66 8.49 0.90 18.90
CA ARG A 66 9.38 1.90 18.35
C ARG A 66 10.74 1.27 18.09
N LEU A 67 11.28 1.45 16.88
CA LEU A 67 12.51 0.80 16.42
C LEU A 67 12.46 -0.74 16.39
N ALA A 68 11.27 -1.35 16.44
CA ALA A 68 11.07 -2.77 16.18
C ALA A 68 10.54 -3.01 14.76
N PRO A 69 10.76 -4.19 14.16
CA PRO A 69 10.09 -4.62 12.94
C PRO A 69 8.56 -4.46 13.04
N PRO A 70 7.87 -4.14 11.93
CA PRO A 70 6.41 -4.03 11.91
C PRO A 70 5.77 -5.39 12.25
N LEU A 71 4.73 -5.36 13.08
CA LEU A 71 3.92 -6.54 13.39
C LEU A 71 2.64 -6.57 12.54
N PRO A 72 2.09 -7.75 12.23
CA PRO A 72 0.82 -7.88 11.52
C PRO A 72 -0.31 -7.13 12.21
N VAL A 73 -1.20 -6.55 11.42
CA VAL A 73 -2.42 -5.90 11.90
C VAL A 73 -3.23 -6.85 12.78
N GLU A 74 -3.69 -6.33 13.92
CA GLU A 74 -4.68 -7.02 14.75
C GLU A 74 -6.07 -6.91 14.09
N PRO A 75 -6.85 -8.00 14.05
CA PRO A 75 -8.23 -7.93 13.59
C PRO A 75 -9.05 -6.94 14.41
N TRP A 76 -9.98 -6.24 13.76
CA TRP A 76 -10.94 -5.34 14.39
C TRP A 76 -12.37 -5.79 14.12
N GLU A 77 -13.27 -5.48 15.05
CA GLU A 77 -14.70 -5.70 14.87
C GLU A 77 -15.36 -4.51 14.18
N GLY A 78 -16.40 -4.78 13.41
CA GLY A 78 -17.21 -3.76 12.73
C GLY A 78 -16.56 -3.17 11.48
N GLU A 79 -17.08 -2.01 11.07
CA GLU A 79 -16.63 -1.28 9.89
C GLU A 79 -15.69 -0.15 10.30
N ARG A 80 -14.48 -0.14 9.74
CA ARG A 80 -13.55 0.96 9.87
C ARG A 80 -13.76 1.95 8.73
N ASP A 81 -13.86 3.23 9.09
CA ASP A 81 -13.90 4.33 8.12
C ASP A 81 -12.55 4.44 7.39
N ALA A 82 -12.60 4.29 6.07
CA ALA A 82 -11.47 4.40 5.16
C ALA A 82 -11.70 5.52 4.14
N THR A 83 -12.33 6.63 4.56
CA THR A 83 -12.63 7.77 3.66
C THR A 83 -11.66 8.95 3.79
N GLN A 84 -10.80 8.95 4.80
CA GLN A 84 -9.85 10.03 5.11
C GLN A 84 -8.40 9.59 4.94
N LYS A 85 -7.55 10.52 4.51
CA LYS A 85 -6.10 10.29 4.35
C LYS A 85 -5.42 10.10 5.71
N PRO A 86 -4.35 9.28 5.80
CA PRO A 86 -3.69 9.03 7.06
C PRO A 86 -2.88 10.24 7.50
N LEU A 87 -2.57 10.29 8.79
CA LEU A 87 -1.50 11.15 9.29
C LEU A 87 -0.16 10.73 8.68
N MET A 88 0.73 11.70 8.48
CA MET A 88 2.05 11.42 7.96
C MET A 88 2.92 10.78 9.05
N CYS A 89 3.89 9.93 8.68
CA CYS A 89 4.91 9.50 9.62
C CYS A 89 5.67 10.70 10.20
N LEU A 90 6.13 10.60 11.46
CA LEU A 90 6.90 11.66 12.12
C LEU A 90 8.05 12.17 11.24
N GLN A 91 7.97 13.46 10.91
CA GLN A 91 8.90 14.19 10.08
C GLN A 91 8.75 15.70 10.35
N ASN A 92 9.65 16.53 9.82
CA ASN A 92 9.54 17.98 9.95
C ASN A 92 8.45 18.53 9.01
N ARG A 93 7.22 18.67 9.51
CA ARG A 93 6.07 19.18 8.74
C ARG A 93 6.30 20.60 8.19
N ALA A 94 6.98 21.47 8.93
CA ALA A 94 7.28 22.83 8.46
C ALA A 94 8.22 22.81 7.25
N PHE A 95 9.18 21.89 7.24
CA PHE A 95 10.06 21.69 6.08
C PHE A 95 9.29 21.19 4.85
N VAL A 96 8.31 20.29 5.01
CA VAL A 96 7.45 19.84 3.90
C VAL A 96 6.62 21.00 3.33
N LEU A 97 6.05 21.83 4.21
CA LEU A 97 5.28 23.01 3.78
C LEU A 97 6.15 24.02 3.00
N ASP A 98 7.33 24.38 3.53
CA ASP A 98 8.28 25.28 2.87
C ASP A 98 8.75 24.73 1.52
N LEU A 99 8.98 23.42 1.41
CA LEU A 99 9.34 22.78 0.14
C LEU A 99 8.22 22.89 -0.89
N LEU A 100 6.98 22.59 -0.50
CA LEU A 100 5.81 22.65 -1.38
C LEU A 100 5.54 24.09 -1.87
N GLU A 101 5.67 25.07 -0.98
CA GLU A 101 5.57 26.49 -1.33
C GLU A 101 6.63 26.90 -2.37
N LYS A 102 7.89 26.48 -2.17
CA LYS A 102 9.00 26.79 -3.09
C LYS A 102 8.82 26.21 -4.49
N ILE A 103 8.11 25.08 -4.62
CA ILE A 103 7.78 24.49 -5.93
C ILE A 103 6.39 24.90 -6.43
N SER A 104 5.78 25.92 -5.80
CA SER A 104 4.45 26.44 -6.16
C SER A 104 3.33 25.41 -6.12
N MET A 105 3.49 24.35 -5.32
CA MET A 105 2.47 23.32 -5.10
C MET A 105 1.65 23.65 -3.87
N HIS A 106 0.36 23.88 -4.07
CA HIS A 106 -0.59 24.19 -3.00
C HIS A 106 -1.43 22.95 -2.72
N MET A 107 -1.14 22.28 -1.60
CA MET A 107 -1.89 21.12 -1.16
C MET A 107 -1.96 21.07 0.36
N GLU A 108 -2.99 20.42 0.88
CA GLU A 108 -3.13 20.20 2.31
C GLU A 108 -2.07 19.22 2.79
N VAL A 109 -1.31 19.62 3.81
CA VAL A 109 -0.30 18.76 4.46
C VAL A 109 -0.86 18.29 5.80
N PRO A 110 -1.18 17.00 5.96
CA PRO A 110 -1.74 16.46 7.20
C PRO A 110 -0.81 16.65 8.41
N ALA A 111 -1.34 16.40 9.61
CA ALA A 111 -0.51 16.31 10.80
C ALA A 111 0.39 15.06 10.78
N VAL A 112 1.33 14.99 11.72
CA VAL A 112 2.31 13.89 11.84
C VAL A 112 2.01 13.02 13.06
N SER A 113 2.31 11.72 12.96
CA SER A 113 2.15 10.73 14.04
C SER A 113 3.18 9.60 13.90
N GLU A 114 3.47 8.89 15.00
CA GLU A 114 4.18 7.60 14.95
C GLU A 114 3.26 6.46 14.50
N ASP A 115 1.97 6.54 14.83
CA ASP A 115 0.95 5.69 14.26
C ASP A 115 0.69 6.14 12.81
N CYS A 116 1.47 5.57 11.88
CA CYS A 116 1.48 5.98 10.48
C CYS A 116 1.57 4.81 9.48
N LEU A 117 1.53 3.55 9.92
CA LEU A 117 1.69 2.37 9.04
C LEU A 117 0.39 2.02 8.32
N TYR A 118 0.02 2.91 7.40
CA TYR A 118 -1.18 2.86 6.60
C TYR A 118 -0.87 2.85 5.10
N LEU A 119 -1.79 2.30 4.31
CA LEU A 119 -1.78 2.39 2.85
C LEU A 119 -3.14 2.89 2.34
N ASP A 120 -3.11 3.47 1.15
CA ASP A 120 -4.30 3.94 0.42
C ASP A 120 -4.48 3.08 -0.83
N ILE A 121 -5.73 2.72 -1.15
CA ILE A 121 -6.08 1.88 -2.31
C ILE A 121 -7.04 2.64 -3.21
N TYR A 122 -6.76 2.58 -4.50
CA TYR A 122 -7.54 3.19 -5.58
C TYR A 122 -7.85 2.10 -6.59
N THR A 123 -9.12 1.78 -6.78
CA THR A 123 -9.56 0.75 -7.73
C THR A 123 -10.73 1.24 -8.58
N PRO A 124 -10.78 0.94 -9.89
CA PRO A 124 -11.92 1.28 -10.73
C PRO A 124 -13.23 0.75 -10.14
N ALA A 125 -14.31 1.54 -10.15
CA ALA A 125 -15.59 1.16 -9.55
C ALA A 125 -16.28 -0.03 -10.23
N THR A 126 -15.92 -0.30 -11.49
CA THR A 126 -16.36 -1.47 -12.26
C THR A 126 -15.65 -2.75 -11.84
N SER A 127 -14.61 -2.67 -11.01
CA SER A 127 -13.87 -3.84 -10.55
C SER A 127 -14.71 -4.68 -9.58
N THR A 128 -14.64 -5.99 -9.76
CA THR A 128 -15.16 -7.00 -8.85
C THR A 128 -13.99 -7.83 -8.33
N VAL A 129 -14.24 -8.68 -7.32
CA VAL A 129 -13.23 -9.60 -6.77
C VAL A 129 -12.62 -10.51 -7.85
N ASP A 130 -13.36 -10.76 -8.94
CA ASP A 130 -12.92 -11.62 -10.04
C ASP A 130 -12.18 -10.87 -11.16
N SER A 131 -12.08 -9.53 -11.11
CA SER A 131 -11.49 -8.72 -12.19
C SER A 131 -10.01 -8.99 -12.44
N LYS A 132 -9.24 -9.36 -11.41
CA LYS A 132 -7.79 -9.66 -11.51
C LYS A 132 -7.01 -8.56 -12.25
N LEU A 133 -7.24 -7.31 -11.88
CA LEU A 133 -6.56 -6.16 -12.48
C LEU A 133 -5.08 -6.12 -12.10
N PRO A 134 -4.19 -5.60 -12.96
CA PRO A 134 -2.81 -5.31 -12.58
C PRO A 134 -2.76 -4.39 -11.36
N VAL A 135 -1.78 -4.63 -10.47
CA VAL A 135 -1.59 -3.86 -9.24
C VAL A 135 -0.30 -3.06 -9.33
N MET A 136 -0.38 -1.76 -9.05
CA MET A 136 0.77 -0.86 -8.97
C MET A 136 0.95 -0.34 -7.54
N VAL A 137 2.09 -0.61 -6.91
CA VAL A 137 2.38 -0.18 -5.53
C VAL A 137 3.41 0.96 -5.54
N TRP A 138 2.97 2.16 -5.14
CA TRP A 138 3.79 3.37 -5.07
C TRP A 138 4.52 3.48 -3.74
N ILE A 139 5.84 3.68 -3.82
CA ILE A 139 6.71 4.02 -2.70
C ILE A 139 7.19 5.46 -2.88
N HIS A 140 6.79 6.35 -1.96
CA HIS A 140 7.13 7.77 -2.08
C HIS A 140 8.63 8.04 -1.81
N GLY A 141 9.14 9.10 -2.45
CA GLY A 141 10.48 9.65 -2.20
C GLY A 141 10.56 10.52 -0.94
N GLY A 142 11.56 11.42 -0.90
CA GLY A 142 11.80 12.33 0.23
C GLY A 142 13.03 12.00 1.08
N GLY A 143 14.05 11.38 0.45
CA GLY A 143 15.37 11.16 1.08
C GLY A 143 15.34 10.29 2.33
N PHE A 144 14.30 9.45 2.49
CA PHE A 144 14.04 8.67 3.71
C PHE A 144 13.74 9.49 4.97
N VAL A 145 13.56 10.81 4.88
CA VAL A 145 13.35 11.71 6.03
C VAL A 145 12.03 12.48 5.99
N MET A 146 11.38 12.50 4.83
CA MET A 146 10.09 13.15 4.61
C MET A 146 9.30 12.43 3.51
N GLY A 147 8.06 12.86 3.29
CA GLY A 147 7.14 12.29 2.31
C GLY A 147 5.93 11.62 2.97
N SER A 148 4.89 11.37 2.18
CA SER A 148 3.67 10.72 2.66
C SER A 148 2.80 10.21 1.51
N SER A 149 2.09 9.10 1.73
CA SER A 149 0.98 8.61 0.89
C SER A 149 -0.14 9.65 0.74
N SER A 150 -0.34 10.49 1.76
CA SER A 150 -1.38 11.51 1.76
C SER A 150 -1.12 12.63 0.76
N LEU A 151 0.12 12.77 0.27
CA LEU A 151 0.49 13.72 -0.77
C LEU A 151 0.29 13.18 -2.19
N GLN A 152 -0.28 11.99 -2.34
CA GLN A 152 -0.49 11.33 -3.63
C GLN A 152 -1.97 11.03 -3.83
N ASP A 153 -2.52 11.50 -4.96
CA ASP A 153 -3.83 11.07 -5.44
C ASP A 153 -3.64 10.19 -6.67
N ALA A 154 -3.87 8.88 -6.49
CA ALA A 154 -3.76 7.90 -7.56
C ALA A 154 -5.10 7.62 -8.26
N SER A 155 -6.18 8.35 -7.92
CA SER A 155 -7.48 8.18 -8.58
C SER A 155 -7.39 8.32 -10.10
N PRO A 156 -6.69 9.32 -10.66
CA PRO A 156 -6.55 9.43 -12.11
C PRO A 156 -5.84 8.23 -12.73
N LEU A 157 -4.75 7.74 -12.12
CA LEU A 157 -4.01 6.60 -12.66
C LEU A 157 -4.87 5.34 -12.67
N ALA A 158 -5.59 5.06 -11.58
CA ALA A 158 -6.50 3.94 -11.49
C ALA A 158 -7.60 4.01 -12.57
N ALA A 159 -8.24 5.19 -12.72
CA ALA A 159 -9.32 5.39 -13.67
C ALA A 159 -8.89 5.32 -15.14
N TYR A 160 -7.74 5.93 -15.49
CA TYR A 160 -7.28 6.02 -16.88
C TYR A 160 -6.60 4.76 -17.38
N GLN A 161 -5.98 3.97 -16.51
CA GLN A 161 -5.20 2.79 -16.92
C GLN A 161 -5.86 1.47 -16.53
N ASP A 162 -7.02 1.51 -15.87
CA ASP A 162 -7.77 0.33 -15.41
C ASP A 162 -6.90 -0.61 -14.55
N VAL A 163 -6.26 -0.02 -13.54
CA VAL A 163 -5.35 -0.71 -12.61
C VAL A 163 -5.71 -0.42 -11.17
N VAL A 164 -5.39 -1.35 -10.27
CA VAL A 164 -5.43 -1.08 -8.83
C VAL A 164 -4.13 -0.39 -8.42
N VAL A 165 -4.23 0.79 -7.84
CA VAL A 165 -3.07 1.52 -7.31
C VAL A 165 -3.10 1.48 -5.80
N VAL A 166 -1.97 1.08 -5.20
CA VAL A 166 -1.74 1.08 -3.76
C VAL A 166 -0.64 2.09 -3.44
N VAL A 167 -0.87 2.97 -2.47
CA VAL A 167 0.12 3.95 -2.03
C VAL A 167 0.45 3.71 -0.56
N ILE A 168 1.72 3.44 -0.24
CA ILE A 168 2.11 3.01 1.11
C ILE A 168 2.84 4.11 1.89
N GLN A 169 2.66 4.09 3.21
CA GLN A 169 3.54 4.78 4.16
C GLN A 169 4.66 3.84 4.63
N TYR A 170 5.75 4.43 5.11
CA TYR A 170 6.80 3.72 5.84
C TYR A 170 7.49 4.66 6.84
N ARG A 171 8.06 4.14 7.93
CA ARG A 171 8.75 4.98 8.93
C ARG A 171 9.94 5.72 8.30
N LEU A 172 10.14 6.97 8.73
CA LEU A 172 11.13 7.90 8.20
C LEU A 172 12.17 8.28 9.26
N GLY A 173 13.28 8.85 8.79
CA GLY A 173 14.35 9.42 9.61
C GLY A 173 14.87 8.43 10.64
N ILE A 174 15.05 8.92 11.88
CA ILE A 174 15.56 8.11 12.98
C ILE A 174 14.64 6.91 13.29
N LEU A 175 13.33 7.05 13.12
CA LEU A 175 12.38 5.99 13.45
C LEU A 175 12.37 4.85 12.42
N GLY A 176 12.73 5.15 11.16
CA GLY A 176 12.82 4.16 10.10
C GLY A 176 14.21 3.55 9.93
N PHE A 177 15.28 4.31 10.20
CA PHE A 177 16.62 3.97 9.70
C PHE A 177 17.73 4.02 10.76
N PHE A 178 17.41 4.30 12.02
CA PHE A 178 18.42 4.26 13.09
C PHE A 178 18.97 2.84 13.28
N SER A 179 20.29 2.74 13.33
CA SER A 179 21.00 1.48 13.60
C SER A 179 22.13 1.71 14.59
N THR A 180 22.26 0.79 15.54
CA THR A 180 23.41 0.74 16.45
C THR A 180 24.54 -0.14 15.92
N GLY A 181 24.32 -0.84 14.80
CA GLY A 181 25.26 -1.82 14.26
C GLY A 181 25.47 -3.07 15.12
N ASN A 182 24.72 -3.21 16.23
CA ASN A 182 24.88 -4.28 17.21
C ASN A 182 23.55 -4.91 17.63
N GLY A 183 22.68 -5.26 16.66
CA GLY A 183 21.45 -6.05 16.86
C GLY A 183 20.31 -5.40 17.66
N HIS A 184 20.60 -4.48 18.59
CA HIS A 184 19.62 -3.81 19.45
C HIS A 184 18.74 -2.82 18.68
N ALA A 185 19.31 -2.13 17.69
CA ALA A 185 18.57 -1.43 16.64
C ALA A 185 19.15 -1.90 15.30
N PRO A 186 18.51 -2.87 14.62
CA PRO A 186 19.08 -3.46 13.41
C PRO A 186 19.16 -2.47 12.23
N GLY A 187 18.35 -1.40 12.25
CA GLY A 187 18.23 -0.45 11.14
C GLY A 187 17.30 -0.98 10.04
N ASN A 188 17.12 -0.18 8.99
CA ASN A 188 16.30 -0.51 7.81
C ASN A 188 14.85 -0.89 8.12
N ILE A 189 14.32 -0.44 9.25
CA ILE A 189 12.96 -0.75 9.70
C ILE A 189 11.93 -0.13 8.76
N GLY A 190 12.20 1.06 8.19
CA GLY A 190 11.39 1.64 7.13
C GLY A 190 11.33 0.77 5.87
N LEU A 191 12.37 0.00 5.56
CA LEU A 191 12.33 -0.98 4.45
C LEU A 191 11.52 -2.22 4.85
N LEU A 192 11.59 -2.65 6.13
CA LEU A 192 10.72 -3.70 6.65
C LEU A 192 9.24 -3.30 6.63
N ASP A 193 8.92 -2.03 6.86
CA ASP A 193 7.55 -1.50 6.72
C ASP A 193 7.06 -1.64 5.27
N GLN A 194 7.90 -1.32 4.29
CA GLN A 194 7.57 -1.49 2.88
C GLN A 194 7.34 -2.97 2.52
N VAL A 195 8.19 -3.87 3.03
CA VAL A 195 8.02 -5.32 2.89
C VAL A 195 6.70 -5.79 3.51
N ALA A 196 6.37 -5.30 4.71
CA ALA A 196 5.10 -5.63 5.37
C ALA A 196 3.89 -5.15 4.57
N ALA A 197 3.94 -3.96 3.98
CA ALA A 197 2.89 -3.46 3.09
C ALA A 197 2.76 -4.32 1.83
N LEU A 198 3.87 -4.79 1.23
CA LEU A 198 3.83 -5.70 0.08
C LEU A 198 3.24 -7.08 0.44
N HIS A 199 3.56 -7.62 1.62
CA HIS A 199 2.90 -8.83 2.13
C HIS A 199 1.40 -8.62 2.33
N TRP A 200 1.01 -7.46 2.87
CA TRP A 200 -0.40 -7.10 3.02
C TRP A 200 -1.11 -7.06 1.65
N VAL A 201 -0.48 -6.45 0.63
CA VAL A 201 -1.01 -6.42 -0.75
C VAL A 201 -1.18 -7.85 -1.28
N GLN A 202 -0.17 -8.71 -1.16
CA GLN A 202 -0.25 -10.11 -1.59
C GLN A 202 -1.42 -10.86 -0.96
N LYS A 203 -1.70 -10.61 0.32
CA LYS A 203 -2.77 -11.29 1.05
C LYS A 203 -4.17 -10.74 0.75
N ASN A 204 -4.30 -9.43 0.51
CA ASN A 204 -5.61 -8.76 0.56
C ASN A 204 -6.06 -8.12 -0.76
N ILE A 205 -5.17 -7.88 -1.73
CA ILE A 205 -5.51 -7.03 -2.89
C ILE A 205 -6.59 -7.61 -3.80
N HIS A 206 -6.77 -8.93 -3.78
CA HIS A 206 -7.86 -9.62 -4.48
C HIS A 206 -9.24 -9.13 -4.05
N SER A 207 -9.42 -8.74 -2.78
CA SER A 207 -10.70 -8.21 -2.28
C SER A 207 -11.05 -6.84 -2.89
N PHE A 208 -10.08 -6.18 -3.52
CA PHE A 208 -10.23 -4.89 -4.21
C PHE A 208 -10.21 -5.05 -5.74
N GLY A 209 -10.28 -6.29 -6.24
CA GLY A 209 -10.26 -6.62 -7.66
C GLY A 209 -8.89 -6.70 -8.31
N GLY A 210 -7.81 -6.58 -7.52
CA GLY A 210 -6.43 -6.69 -8.01
C GLY A 210 -5.91 -8.13 -8.07
N ASP A 211 -5.01 -8.43 -9.00
CA ASP A 211 -4.33 -9.72 -9.09
C ASP A 211 -3.04 -9.72 -8.24
N PRO A 212 -2.95 -10.49 -7.14
CA PRO A 212 -1.72 -10.61 -6.36
C PRO A 212 -0.56 -11.24 -7.16
N GLY A 213 -0.84 -11.95 -8.26
CA GLY A 213 0.15 -12.49 -9.17
C GLY A 213 0.72 -11.46 -10.17
N LEU A 214 0.13 -10.27 -10.27
CA LEU A 214 0.51 -9.22 -11.22
C LEU A 214 0.76 -7.88 -10.52
N VAL A 215 1.74 -7.88 -9.61
CA VAL A 215 2.13 -6.70 -8.83
C VAL A 215 3.39 -6.05 -9.40
N THR A 216 3.32 -4.74 -9.63
CA THR A 216 4.44 -3.88 -10.03
C THR A 216 4.73 -2.89 -8.91
N ILE A 217 5.97 -2.84 -8.42
CA ILE A 217 6.41 -1.79 -7.49
C ILE A 217 7.06 -0.65 -8.27
N PHE A 218 6.78 0.58 -7.86
CA PHE A 218 7.32 1.78 -8.49
C PHE A 218 7.51 2.91 -7.48
N GLY A 219 8.45 3.81 -7.77
CA GLY A 219 8.82 4.88 -6.84
C GLY A 219 9.74 5.92 -7.48
N GLU A 220 9.83 7.08 -6.82
CA GLU A 220 10.66 8.21 -7.21
C GLU A 220 11.69 8.51 -6.10
N SER A 221 12.89 8.95 -6.48
CA SER A 221 13.97 9.31 -5.55
C SER A 221 14.27 8.19 -4.54
N ALA A 222 14.20 8.46 -3.23
CA ALA A 222 14.35 7.44 -2.17
C ALA A 222 13.36 6.27 -2.30
N GLY A 223 12.18 6.48 -2.89
CA GLY A 223 11.25 5.42 -3.26
C GLY A 223 11.76 4.57 -4.42
N GLY A 224 12.41 5.16 -5.42
CA GLY A 224 13.10 4.44 -6.49
C GLY A 224 14.30 3.64 -5.98
N VAL A 225 15.04 4.18 -5.01
CA VAL A 225 16.10 3.44 -4.28
C VAL A 225 15.49 2.26 -3.53
N SER A 226 14.37 2.48 -2.82
CA SER A 226 13.64 1.41 -2.13
C SER A 226 13.23 0.30 -3.09
N VAL A 227 12.65 0.65 -4.24
CA VAL A 227 12.30 -0.29 -5.31
C VAL A 227 13.52 -1.08 -5.79
N SER A 228 14.67 -0.42 -5.97
CA SER A 228 15.92 -1.07 -6.38
C SER A 228 16.47 -2.02 -5.32
N LEU A 229 16.28 -1.73 -4.04
CA LEU A 229 16.67 -2.62 -2.95
C LEU A 229 15.72 -3.82 -2.86
N LEU A 230 14.42 -3.61 -2.97
CA LEU A 230 13.40 -4.65 -2.83
C LEU A 230 13.33 -5.59 -4.05
N GLY A 231 13.67 -5.12 -5.24
CA GLY A 231 13.61 -5.90 -6.48
C GLY A 231 14.50 -7.15 -6.52
N PRO A 232 15.80 -7.07 -6.21
CA PRO A 232 16.68 -8.24 -6.12
C PRO A 232 16.30 -9.19 -4.98
N LEU A 233 15.79 -8.65 -3.88
CA LEU A 233 15.28 -9.44 -2.77
C LEU A 233 14.11 -10.31 -3.22
N SER A 234 13.24 -9.88 -4.16
CA SER A 234 12.20 -10.75 -4.73
C SER A 234 12.73 -11.85 -5.68
N LEU A 235 13.98 -11.76 -6.16
CA LEU A 235 14.59 -12.68 -7.15
C LEU A 235 15.36 -13.87 -6.54
N VAL A 236 15.94 -13.76 -5.33
CA VAL A 236 16.76 -14.81 -4.69
C VAL A 236 15.91 -15.92 -4.01
N LEU A 237 14.59 -15.80 -4.05
CA LEU A 237 13.67 -16.54 -3.17
C LEU A 237 13.09 -17.82 -3.76
N TRP A 238 13.59 -18.28 -4.91
CA TRP A 238 13.02 -19.41 -5.65
C TRP A 238 14.00 -20.56 -5.97
N THR A 239 15.28 -20.46 -5.59
CA THR A 239 16.31 -21.42 -6.03
C THR A 239 16.57 -22.62 -5.10
N VAL A 240 15.77 -22.87 -4.06
CA VAL A 240 15.92 -24.09 -3.24
C VAL A 240 14.88 -25.14 -3.65
N PRO A 241 15.29 -26.34 -4.11
CA PRO A 241 14.36 -27.43 -4.44
C PRO A 241 13.61 -27.90 -3.19
N SER A 242 12.33 -28.20 -3.36
CA SER A 242 11.35 -28.60 -2.35
C SER A 242 11.57 -29.97 -1.69
N SER A 243 12.81 -30.48 -1.67
CA SER A 243 13.12 -31.81 -1.12
C SER A 243 13.83 -31.79 0.24
N ASP A 244 14.26 -30.62 0.73
CA ASP A 244 14.98 -30.51 2.02
C ASP A 244 14.13 -29.97 3.19
N CYS A 245 12.82 -29.77 2.99
CA CYS A 245 11.90 -29.48 4.09
C CYS A 245 11.39 -30.78 4.73
N THR A 246 12.28 -31.54 5.36
CA THR A 246 11.90 -32.53 6.37
C THR A 246 12.56 -32.16 7.68
N GLU A 247 11.71 -31.94 8.70
CA GLU A 247 12.05 -31.70 10.11
C GLU A 247 12.36 -30.28 10.58
N TRP A 248 11.76 -29.21 10.05
CA TRP A 248 11.50 -28.02 10.88
C TRP A 248 10.14 -27.39 10.50
N ASN A 249 9.34 -27.14 11.53
CA ASN A 249 7.94 -26.77 11.52
C ASN A 249 7.70 -25.40 10.81
N CYS A 250 7.28 -25.39 9.54
CA CYS A 250 6.98 -24.15 8.79
C CYS A 250 5.64 -23.49 9.15
N ASN A 251 5.07 -23.78 10.33
CA ASN A 251 3.74 -23.28 10.70
C ASN A 251 3.69 -22.26 11.82
N ASP A 252 4.78 -21.99 12.52
CA ASP A 252 4.78 -20.95 13.57
C ASP A 252 6.18 -20.32 13.67
N GLU A 253 6.20 -19.04 14.03
CA GLU A 253 7.36 -18.20 14.39
C GLU A 253 8.01 -17.32 13.31
N TRP A 254 7.63 -16.05 13.43
CA TRP A 254 8.30 -14.78 13.12
C TRP A 254 9.70 -14.63 13.75
N SER A 255 10.40 -15.72 14.09
CA SER A 255 11.65 -15.67 14.83
C SER A 255 12.83 -15.30 13.91
N LEU A 256 13.37 -14.10 14.14
CA LEU A 256 14.70 -13.68 13.67
C LEU A 256 15.75 -14.62 14.29
N GLN A 257 16.12 -15.70 13.61
CA GLN A 257 17.22 -16.54 14.05
C GLN A 257 18.54 -15.98 13.52
N SER A 258 19.27 -15.26 14.36
CA SER A 258 20.65 -14.86 14.11
C SER A 258 21.58 -16.05 14.38
N GLN A 259 22.05 -16.71 13.32
CA GLN A 259 23.17 -17.65 13.44
C GLN A 259 24.49 -16.86 13.41
N PRO A 260 25.39 -17.01 14.41
CA PRO A 260 26.67 -16.31 14.40
C PRO A 260 27.63 -16.98 13.41
N LEU A 261 27.98 -16.29 12.33
CA LEU A 261 29.11 -16.73 11.49
C LEU A 261 30.42 -16.32 12.17
N SER A 262 31.14 -17.33 12.61
CA SER A 262 32.48 -17.26 13.19
C SER A 262 33.52 -16.61 12.27
N ASN A 263 34.32 -15.72 12.86
CA ASN A 263 35.71 -15.36 12.57
C ASN A 263 36.12 -14.90 11.15
N GLY A 264 36.39 -13.59 10.99
CA GLY A 264 37.18 -13.00 9.89
C GLY A 264 37.34 -11.48 10.06
N PRO A 265 38.48 -10.86 9.67
CA PRO A 265 39.02 -9.66 10.32
C PRO A 265 38.31 -8.36 9.95
N SER A 266 38.43 -7.42 10.89
CA SER A 266 37.99 -6.03 10.86
C SER A 266 38.33 -5.30 9.56
N ASN A 267 37.32 -5.03 8.75
CA ASN A 267 37.29 -3.86 7.88
C ASN A 267 35.88 -3.30 7.92
N SER A 268 35.76 -2.08 8.45
CA SER A 268 34.54 -1.30 8.63
C SER A 268 33.89 -0.99 7.28
N THR A 269 33.15 -1.95 6.77
CA THR A 269 32.12 -1.77 5.75
C THR A 269 30.81 -2.10 6.44
N CYS A 270 29.95 -1.10 6.64
CA CYS A 270 28.56 -1.32 7.06
C CYS A 270 27.87 -2.18 5.99
N LYS A 271 27.87 -3.49 6.18
CA LYS A 271 27.06 -4.40 5.37
C LYS A 271 25.62 -4.19 5.77
N LEU A 272 24.76 -3.84 4.81
CA LEU A 272 23.32 -3.95 4.96
C LEU A 272 23.01 -5.41 5.34
N HIS A 273 22.55 -5.64 6.56
CA HIS A 273 22.07 -6.95 6.99
C HIS A 273 20.54 -6.90 6.87
N MET A 274 19.99 -7.58 5.87
CA MET A 274 18.56 -7.76 5.72
C MET A 274 18.21 -9.24 5.99
N PRO A 275 17.13 -9.53 6.73
CA PRO A 275 16.64 -10.90 6.89
C PRO A 275 16.23 -11.51 5.53
N HIS A 276 16.34 -12.83 5.39
CA HIS A 276 15.82 -13.58 4.24
C HIS A 276 14.27 -13.63 4.32
N PHE A 277 13.56 -13.11 3.31
CA PHE A 277 12.09 -13.07 3.26
C PHE A 277 11.56 -13.68 1.97
N PHE A 278 10.66 -14.68 1.97
CA PHE A 278 10.16 -15.39 0.78
C PHE A 278 8.94 -14.72 0.11
N PHE A 279 8.97 -14.53 -1.23
CA PHE A 279 7.95 -13.89 -2.07
C PHE A 279 7.84 -14.59 -3.43
N ARG A 280 6.66 -14.59 -4.06
CA ARG A 280 6.40 -15.10 -5.42
C ARG A 280 6.73 -14.04 -6.49
N LYS A 281 7.26 -14.48 -7.65
CA LYS A 281 7.75 -13.64 -8.78
C LYS A 281 6.93 -12.34 -8.99
N THR A 282 7.60 -11.19 -8.95
CA THR A 282 7.11 -9.93 -9.54
C THR A 282 7.83 -9.70 -10.87
N ASN A 283 7.12 -9.71 -11.99
CA ASN A 283 7.74 -9.60 -13.32
C ASN A 283 8.02 -8.17 -13.80
N HIS A 284 7.67 -7.12 -13.05
CA HIS A 284 7.84 -5.74 -13.51
C HIS A 284 8.27 -4.81 -12.37
N ILE A 285 9.42 -4.15 -12.55
CA ILE A 285 9.96 -3.10 -11.67
C ILE A 285 10.03 -1.83 -12.51
N ILE A 286 9.39 -0.74 -12.07
CA ILE A 286 9.44 0.55 -12.76
C ILE A 286 10.10 1.59 -11.84
N MET A 287 11.29 2.05 -12.21
CA MET A 287 11.91 3.23 -11.59
C MET A 287 11.49 4.49 -12.34
N VAL A 288 10.89 5.45 -11.64
CA VAL A 288 10.59 6.77 -12.22
C VAL A 288 11.75 7.70 -11.88
N HIS A 289 12.66 7.89 -12.83
CA HIS A 289 13.73 8.88 -12.74
C HIS A 289 13.23 10.23 -13.28
N HIS A 290 12.93 11.19 -12.40
CA HIS A 290 12.86 12.59 -12.82
C HIS A 290 14.28 13.16 -12.95
N THR A 291 14.89 13.05 -14.13
CA THR A 291 16.04 13.89 -14.47
C THR A 291 15.53 15.28 -14.81
N TRP A 292 15.78 16.25 -13.92
CA TRP A 292 15.59 17.67 -14.20
C TRP A 292 16.60 18.10 -15.26
N TYR A 293 16.22 17.99 -16.55
CA TYR A 293 17.02 18.54 -17.63
C TYR A 293 16.88 20.06 -17.60
N LYS A 294 17.85 20.76 -17.02
CA LYS A 294 18.04 22.20 -17.26
C LYS A 294 18.40 22.37 -18.73
N GLY A 295 17.43 22.69 -19.57
CA GLY A 295 17.69 23.21 -20.90
C GLY A 295 18.56 24.46 -20.78
N LYS A 296 19.77 24.42 -21.36
CA LYS A 296 20.54 25.64 -21.61
C LYS A 296 19.74 26.48 -22.62
N PRO A 297 19.58 27.80 -22.41
CA PRO A 297 19.11 28.66 -23.49
C PRO A 297 20.22 28.71 -24.55
N ASN A 298 19.87 28.37 -25.79
CA ASN A 298 20.76 28.60 -26.93
C ASN A 298 20.90 30.12 -27.12
N SER A 299 22.16 30.57 -27.10
CA SER A 299 22.63 31.85 -27.63
C SER A 299 22.49 31.91 -29.15
#